data_AF-A0A321L3K0-F1
#
_entry.id   AF-A0A321L3K0-F1
#
_cell.length_a   1.000
_cell.length_b   1.000
_cell.length_c   1.000
_cell.angle_alpha   90.00
_cell.angle_beta   90.00
_cell.angle_gamma   90.00
#
_symmetry.space_group_name_H-M   'P 1'
#
loop_
_entity.id
_entity.type
_entity.pdbx_description
1 polymer ?
#
loop_
_entity_poly.entity_id
_entity_poly.type
_entity_poly.pdbx_seq_one_letter_code
_entity_poly.pdbx_strand_id
1 'polypeptide(L)'
;MLKSVRQFIRQSNRLGENFWTGASDVGLFLSVKPPSYAEIARRFLAGAGSQEIRSDVGNRIDACADALRGTRYLRRWSPAIAIQTTRTATQLRMVQRASPDRVRVILSNLPVDVAEFNAAASGRPRLTLDRLKRLDQALRSAQKASLAARRKQYASIVLFPELSVPRRWMRNLARHAVERNLSIVAGIEYKKTSNGLVNQAMGVFPDPWENAAIVLWTKRHPAHEEEKALRDLPVPQHFLSDDEQMRRLIVESAHCRMSVLICSELFEAAPLSEVSGHVELLLVPCWNRDTPSFDHLAHATASLLVHAFVCVANNAEASDSRIVAPIKEPRREREWCRLIHREENQIVWGDLPVAELRRVHEGIEPVDSGLPPEVRREYRPLPPGWKPSR
;
A
#
# COMPACT_ATOMS: atom_id res chain seq x y z
N MET A 1 30.48 10.31 3.54
CA MET A 1 30.18 9.03 4.21
C MET A 1 29.52 9.28 5.56
N LEU A 2 30.25 9.79 6.57
CA LEU A 2 29.72 10.08 7.92
C LEU A 2 28.45 10.94 7.96
N LYS A 3 28.35 11.99 7.12
CA LYS A 3 27.13 12.83 7.04
C LYS A 3 25.87 12.02 6.70
N SER A 4 25.96 11.06 5.78
CA SER A 4 24.83 10.21 5.37
C SER A 4 24.44 9.23 6.48
N VAL A 5 25.42 8.61 7.14
CA VAL A 5 25.20 7.68 8.27
C VAL A 5 24.51 8.38 9.43
N ARG A 6 24.98 9.57 9.82
CA ARG A 6 24.32 10.39 10.85
C ARG A 6 22.92 10.82 10.45
N GLN A 7 22.67 11.03 9.17
CA GLN A 7 21.32 11.30 8.69
C GLN A 7 20.41 10.07 8.89
N PHE A 8 20.88 8.87 8.56
CA PHE A 8 20.14 7.63 8.81
C PHE A 8 19.83 7.42 10.29
N ILE A 9 20.79 7.66 11.19
CA ILE A 9 20.57 7.56 12.65
C ILE A 9 19.50 8.56 13.09
N ARG A 10 19.57 9.83 12.64
CA ARG A 10 18.55 10.84 12.95
C ARG A 10 17.15 10.41 12.51
N GLN A 11 17.01 9.89 11.30
CA GLN A 11 15.72 9.40 10.82
C GLN A 11 15.24 8.15 11.59
N SER A 12 16.16 7.26 11.97
CA SER A 12 15.83 6.09 12.80
C SER A 12 15.30 6.51 14.16
N ASN A 13 16.01 7.41 14.84
CA ASN A 13 15.61 7.94 16.15
C ASN A 13 14.27 8.67 16.08
N ARG A 14 14.02 9.41 14.99
CA ARG A 14 12.74 10.08 14.77
C ARG A 14 11.58 9.09 14.63
N LEU A 15 11.78 7.95 13.96
CA LEU A 15 10.71 6.97 13.79
C LEU A 15 10.39 6.21 15.06
N GLY A 16 11.36 6.07 15.97
CA GLY A 16 11.21 5.36 17.24
C GLY A 16 10.93 3.87 17.05
N GLU A 17 11.38 3.29 15.94
CA GLU A 17 11.24 1.85 15.69
C GLU A 17 12.29 1.07 16.49
N ASN A 18 11.97 -0.17 16.89
CA ASN A 18 12.89 -1.01 17.68
C ASN A 18 14.25 -1.27 17.01
N PHE A 19 14.36 -1.07 15.69
CA PHE A 19 15.59 -1.32 14.94
C PHE A 19 16.28 -0.02 14.56
N TRP A 20 17.59 0.03 14.82
CA TRP A 20 18.50 1.13 14.49
C TRP A 20 18.27 2.44 15.27
N THR A 21 17.23 2.53 16.10
CA THR A 21 17.08 3.60 17.09
C THR A 21 18.14 3.48 18.17
N GLY A 22 18.82 4.58 18.49
CA GLY A 22 19.94 4.61 19.44
C GLY A 22 21.24 4.00 18.91
N ALA A 23 21.30 3.61 17.63
CA ALA A 23 22.53 3.09 17.04
C ALA A 23 23.61 4.19 16.94
N SER A 24 24.86 3.83 17.23
CA SER A 24 26.01 4.72 17.05
C SER A 24 26.60 4.58 15.64
N ASP A 25 27.33 5.60 15.19
CA ASP A 25 28.05 5.58 13.91
C ASP A 25 28.92 4.30 13.80
N VAL A 26 29.71 4.00 14.85
CA VAL A 26 30.60 2.83 14.93
C VAL A 26 29.81 1.52 14.94
N GLY A 27 28.72 1.44 15.71
CA GLY A 27 27.89 0.24 15.81
C GLY A 27 27.22 -0.15 14.49
N LEU A 28 26.92 0.84 13.63
CA LEU A 28 26.40 0.57 12.28
C LEU A 28 27.47 -0.02 11.35
N PHE A 29 28.70 0.51 11.40
CA PHE A 29 29.81 0.00 10.58
C PHE A 29 30.27 -1.41 11.00
N LEU A 30 30.20 -1.72 12.29
CA LEU A 30 30.58 -3.02 12.84
C LEU A 30 29.41 -4.02 12.88
N SER A 31 28.25 -3.66 12.33
CA SER A 31 27.08 -4.55 12.34
C SER A 31 27.31 -5.74 11.41
N VAL A 32 27.13 -6.96 11.95
CA VAL A 32 27.17 -8.21 11.16
C VAL A 32 26.11 -8.23 10.06
N LYS A 33 25.01 -7.49 10.24
CA LYS A 33 23.95 -7.34 9.25
C LYS A 33 23.58 -5.86 9.13
N PRO A 34 24.27 -5.07 8.27
CA PRO A 34 24.00 -3.66 8.12
C PRO A 34 22.57 -3.40 7.63
N PRO A 35 22.05 -2.16 7.79
CA PRO A 35 20.73 -1.81 7.28
C PRO A 35 20.59 -2.14 5.79
N SER A 36 19.51 -2.83 5.43
CA SER A 36 19.22 -3.11 4.02
C SER A 36 18.82 -1.83 3.27
N TYR A 37 18.89 -1.86 1.92
CA TYR A 37 18.42 -0.72 1.12
C TYR A 37 16.96 -0.37 1.45
N ALA A 38 16.09 -1.37 1.60
CA ALA A 38 14.69 -1.17 1.95
C ALA A 38 14.51 -0.51 3.33
N GLU A 39 15.36 -0.85 4.31
CA GLU A 39 15.34 -0.23 5.64
C GLU A 39 15.80 1.23 5.59
N ILE A 40 16.79 1.54 4.75
CA ILE A 40 17.26 2.92 4.52
C ILE A 40 16.17 3.71 3.80
N ALA A 41 15.65 3.19 2.69
CA ALA A 41 14.60 3.82 1.90
C ALA A 41 13.38 4.16 2.76
N ARG A 42 12.89 3.20 3.57
CA ARG A 42 11.80 3.41 4.53
C ARG A 42 12.01 4.65 5.40
N ARG A 43 13.22 4.85 5.95
CA ARG A 43 13.54 5.96 6.86
C ARG A 43 13.54 7.31 6.15
N PHE A 44 13.93 7.34 4.88
CA PHE A 44 13.99 8.56 4.08
C PHE A 44 12.65 8.89 3.43
N LEU A 45 11.82 7.87 3.19
CA LEU A 45 10.45 7.97 2.67
C LEU A 45 9.41 8.11 3.77
N ALA A 46 9.80 7.99 5.03
CA ALA A 46 8.88 8.17 6.14
C ALA A 46 8.34 9.61 6.13
N GLY A 47 7.02 9.72 6.00
CA GLY A 47 6.36 11.02 5.86
C GLY A 47 6.14 11.48 4.42
N ALA A 48 6.18 10.58 3.43
CA ALA A 48 5.87 10.89 2.02
C ALA A 48 4.46 11.45 1.76
N GLY A 49 3.63 11.61 2.80
CA GLY A 49 2.37 12.39 2.75
C GLY A 49 2.33 13.61 3.70
N SER A 50 3.19 13.68 4.73
CA SER A 50 3.16 14.71 5.80
C SER A 50 4.14 15.83 5.61
N GLN A 51 5.25 15.59 4.92
CA GLN A 51 6.34 16.52 4.83
C GLN A 51 6.79 16.69 3.40
N GLU A 52 7.35 17.86 3.10
CA GLU A 52 8.00 18.12 1.84
C GLU A 52 9.26 17.25 1.75
N ILE A 53 9.11 16.04 1.21
CA ILE A 53 10.25 15.21 0.89
C ILE A 53 10.96 15.87 -0.28
N ARG A 54 12.25 16.14 -0.09
CA ARG A 54 13.09 16.71 -1.12
C ARG A 54 13.10 15.82 -2.37
N SER A 55 13.03 16.44 -3.54
CA SER A 55 13.07 15.76 -4.84
C SER A 55 14.33 14.91 -5.04
N ASP A 56 15.43 15.22 -4.34
CA ASP A 56 16.69 14.46 -4.37
C ASP A 56 16.72 13.23 -3.44
N VAL A 57 15.57 12.80 -2.88
CA VAL A 57 15.51 11.72 -1.89
C VAL A 57 16.14 10.41 -2.38
N GLY A 58 15.92 10.00 -3.63
CA GLY A 58 16.54 8.80 -4.20
C GLY A 58 18.07 8.85 -4.13
N ASN A 59 18.66 9.98 -4.55
CA ASN A 59 20.09 10.21 -4.47
C ASN A 59 20.62 10.14 -3.03
N ARG A 60 19.82 10.58 -2.06
CA ARG A 60 20.20 10.57 -0.63
C ARG A 60 20.09 9.16 -0.04
N ILE A 61 19.12 8.37 -0.46
CA ILE A 61 19.01 6.94 -0.10
C ILE A 61 20.22 6.19 -0.62
N ASP A 62 20.56 6.35 -1.91
CA ASP A 62 21.73 5.74 -2.54
C ASP A 62 23.03 6.13 -1.83
N ALA A 63 23.24 7.43 -1.62
CA ALA A 63 24.43 7.91 -0.92
C ALA A 63 24.51 7.42 0.54
N CYS A 64 23.38 7.07 1.16
CA CYS A 64 23.35 6.48 2.48
C CYS A 64 23.64 4.98 2.46
N ALA A 65 23.09 4.25 1.49
CA ALA A 65 23.37 2.83 1.29
C ALA A 65 24.85 2.60 1.00
N ASP A 66 25.42 3.38 0.09
CA ASP A 66 26.85 3.38 -0.22
C ASP A 66 27.69 3.69 1.02
N ALA A 67 27.28 4.70 1.79
CA ALA A 67 28.02 5.07 2.98
C ALA A 67 28.01 3.99 4.08
N LEU A 68 26.88 3.29 4.27
CA LEU A 68 26.76 2.21 5.25
C LEU A 68 27.48 0.93 4.79
N ARG A 69 27.62 0.73 3.48
CA ARG A 69 28.36 -0.40 2.89
C ARG A 69 29.86 -0.13 2.73
N GLY A 70 30.31 1.11 2.98
CA GLY A 70 31.70 1.52 2.74
C GLY A 70 32.07 1.62 1.26
N THR A 71 31.08 1.69 0.36
CA THR A 71 31.27 1.72 -1.10
C THR A 71 31.00 3.11 -1.67
N ARG A 72 31.41 3.33 -2.93
CA ARG A 72 31.00 4.46 -3.76
C ARG A 72 30.79 3.95 -5.18
N TYR A 73 29.57 3.58 -5.52
CA TYR A 73 29.29 3.10 -6.87
C TYR A 73 29.12 4.29 -7.82
N LEU A 74 29.89 4.32 -8.92
CA LEU A 74 29.74 5.31 -10.00
C LEU A 74 28.44 5.10 -10.78
N ARG A 75 27.99 3.84 -10.88
CA ARG A 75 26.75 3.43 -11.54
C ARG A 75 25.76 2.96 -10.47
N ARG A 76 24.64 3.66 -10.33
CA ARG A 76 23.62 3.36 -9.33
C ARG A 76 22.60 2.38 -9.91
N TRP A 77 22.43 1.23 -9.26
CA TRP A 77 21.52 0.15 -9.69
C TRP A 77 20.24 0.09 -8.84
N SER A 78 20.07 1.04 -7.92
CA SER A 78 18.89 1.17 -7.08
C SER A 78 17.67 1.63 -7.90
N PRO A 79 16.44 1.38 -7.42
CA PRO A 79 15.27 2.04 -7.98
C PRO A 79 15.50 3.53 -7.80
N ALA A 80 15.69 4.27 -8.88
CA ALA A 80 15.73 5.72 -8.77
C ALA A 80 14.34 6.13 -8.26
N ILE A 81 14.28 6.58 -7.00
CA ILE A 81 13.04 7.06 -6.39
C ILE A 81 13.02 8.57 -6.63
N ALA A 82 12.03 9.00 -7.41
CA ALA A 82 11.70 10.39 -7.60
C ALA A 82 10.43 10.71 -6.81
N ILE A 83 10.40 11.89 -6.21
CA ILE A 83 9.20 12.40 -5.55
C ILE A 83 8.86 13.74 -6.17
N GLN A 84 7.58 13.90 -6.48
CA GLN A 84 6.99 15.14 -6.95
C GLN A 84 5.75 15.42 -6.12
N THR A 85 5.72 16.59 -5.48
CA THR A 85 4.58 17.00 -4.67
C THR A 85 3.75 18.02 -5.46
N THR A 86 2.50 17.68 -5.77
CA THR A 86 1.54 18.62 -6.40
C THR A 86 0.72 19.32 -5.33
N ARG A 87 -0.17 20.26 -5.68
CA ARG A 87 -1.06 20.91 -4.70
C ARG A 87 -1.97 19.92 -3.97
N THR A 88 -2.37 18.83 -4.64
CA THR A 88 -3.39 17.89 -4.15
C THR A 88 -2.82 16.57 -3.65
N ALA A 89 -1.69 16.10 -4.17
CA ALA A 89 -1.14 14.79 -3.84
C ALA A 89 0.39 14.80 -3.80
N THR A 90 0.97 13.82 -3.11
CA THR A 90 2.40 13.51 -3.24
C THR A 90 2.56 12.31 -4.13
N GLN A 91 3.26 12.46 -5.26
CA GLN A 91 3.56 11.38 -6.18
C GLN A 91 4.97 10.86 -5.91
N LEU A 92 5.06 9.57 -5.56
CA LEU A 92 6.30 8.83 -5.45
C LEU A 92 6.44 7.93 -6.69
N ARG A 93 7.40 8.26 -7.55
CA ARG A 93 7.72 7.49 -8.74
C ARG A 93 8.94 6.62 -8.47
N MET A 94 8.76 5.32 -8.61
CA MET A 94 9.85 4.35 -8.65
C MET A 94 10.19 4.14 -10.12
N VAL A 95 11.40 4.54 -10.55
CA VAL A 95 11.83 4.59 -11.96
C VAL A 95 12.13 3.18 -12.52
N GLN A 96 11.24 2.22 -12.26
CA GLN A 96 11.21 0.96 -12.98
C GLN A 96 10.32 1.12 -14.21
N ARG A 97 10.93 0.95 -15.40
CA ARG A 97 10.27 1.00 -16.71
C ARG A 97 9.46 -0.26 -17.02
N ALA A 98 8.63 -0.73 -16.09
CA ALA A 98 7.65 -1.77 -16.39
C ALA A 98 6.26 -1.15 -16.37
N SER A 99 5.58 -1.20 -17.51
CA SER A 99 4.18 -0.83 -17.66
C SER A 99 3.42 -2.08 -18.12
N PRO A 100 3.10 -3.00 -17.20
CA PRO A 100 2.48 -4.26 -17.56
C PRO A 100 1.08 -4.00 -18.12
N ASP A 101 0.69 -4.78 -19.12
CA ASP A 101 -0.67 -4.73 -19.67
C ASP A 101 -1.71 -5.06 -18.60
N ARG A 102 -1.36 -6.03 -17.73
CA ARG A 102 -2.21 -6.52 -16.66
C ARG A 102 -1.49 -6.63 -15.33
N VAL A 103 -2.22 -6.29 -14.27
CA VAL A 103 -1.79 -6.48 -12.88
C VAL A 103 -2.77 -7.42 -12.19
N ARG A 104 -2.27 -8.53 -11.64
CA ARG A 104 -3.03 -9.40 -10.74
C ARG A 104 -3.10 -8.74 -9.36
N VAL A 105 -4.30 -8.42 -8.90
CA VAL A 105 -4.51 -8.03 -7.50
C VAL A 105 -5.08 -9.21 -6.74
N ILE A 106 -4.38 -9.63 -5.69
CA ILE A 106 -4.73 -10.76 -4.82
C ILE A 106 -5.27 -10.18 -3.52
N LEU A 107 -6.53 -10.42 -3.22
CA LEU A 107 -7.20 -9.99 -2.00
C LEU A 107 -7.11 -11.12 -0.97
N SER A 108 -6.61 -10.80 0.22
CA SER A 108 -6.58 -11.72 1.34
C SER A 108 -7.79 -11.51 2.25
N ASN A 109 -8.52 -12.59 2.51
CA ASN A 109 -9.57 -12.67 3.52
C ASN A 109 -8.95 -13.20 4.82
N LEU A 110 -8.00 -12.45 5.38
CA LEU A 110 -7.25 -12.87 6.57
C LEU A 110 -8.08 -12.55 7.83
N PRO A 111 -8.43 -13.55 8.68
CA PRO A 111 -9.14 -13.30 9.92
C PRO A 111 -8.27 -12.55 10.92
N VAL A 112 -8.82 -11.48 11.48
CA VAL A 112 -8.24 -10.69 12.57
C VAL A 112 -9.27 -10.58 13.68
N ASP A 113 -8.87 -10.91 14.91
CA ASP A 113 -9.82 -11.00 16.02
C ASP A 113 -9.89 -9.69 16.81
N VAL A 114 -11.04 -9.36 17.41
CA VAL A 114 -11.21 -8.17 18.28
C VAL A 114 -10.20 -8.15 19.44
N ALA A 115 -9.82 -9.33 19.95
CA ALA A 115 -8.78 -9.42 20.98
C ALA A 115 -7.39 -9.01 20.46
N GLU A 116 -7.09 -9.19 19.18
CA GLU A 116 -5.86 -8.72 18.54
C GLU A 116 -5.90 -7.20 18.35
N PHE A 117 -7.06 -6.65 17.96
CA PHE A 117 -7.31 -5.21 17.92
C PHE A 117 -7.06 -4.54 19.28
N ASN A 118 -7.72 -5.03 20.34
CA ASN A 118 -7.60 -4.46 21.69
C ASN A 118 -6.16 -4.48 22.20
N ALA A 119 -5.45 -5.58 21.94
CA ALA A 119 -4.08 -5.77 22.33
C ALA A 119 -3.12 -4.84 21.55
N ALA A 120 -3.35 -4.66 20.25
CA ALA A 120 -2.61 -3.73 19.41
C ALA A 120 -2.80 -2.28 19.87
N ALA A 121 -4.05 -1.86 20.11
CA ALA A 121 -4.38 -0.53 20.62
C ALA A 121 -3.75 -0.26 22.01
N SER A 122 -3.67 -1.29 22.86
CA SER A 122 -3.00 -1.20 24.16
C SER A 122 -1.47 -1.12 24.07
N GLY A 123 -0.88 -1.35 22.89
CA GLY A 123 0.57 -1.40 22.67
C GLY A 123 1.22 -2.74 23.05
N ARG A 124 0.41 -3.79 23.27
CA ARG A 124 0.83 -5.15 23.64
C ARG A 124 0.33 -6.15 22.59
N PRO A 125 0.82 -6.09 21.34
CA PRO A 125 0.25 -6.87 20.24
C PRO A 125 0.36 -8.38 20.50
N ARG A 126 -0.68 -9.13 20.13
CA ARG A 126 -0.72 -10.60 20.25
C ARG A 126 0.09 -11.23 19.12
N LEU A 127 1.25 -11.80 19.47
CA LEU A 127 2.14 -12.50 18.56
C LEU A 127 2.04 -14.03 18.74
N THR A 128 0.85 -14.59 18.54
CA THR A 128 0.62 -16.03 18.73
C THR A 128 1.11 -16.84 17.53
N LEU A 129 1.39 -18.14 17.76
CA LEU A 129 1.72 -19.07 16.68
C LEU A 129 0.57 -19.24 15.69
N ASP A 130 -0.68 -19.25 16.18
CA ASP A 130 -1.87 -19.37 15.34
C ASP A 130 -1.98 -18.22 14.33
N ARG A 131 -1.86 -16.98 14.81
CA ARG A 131 -1.87 -15.79 13.94
C ARG A 131 -0.74 -15.82 12.92
N LEU A 132 0.44 -16.29 13.32
CA LEU A 132 1.58 -16.45 12.41
C LEU A 132 1.29 -17.50 11.33
N LYS A 133 0.67 -18.65 11.71
CA LYS A 133 0.26 -19.70 10.76
C LYS A 133 -0.79 -19.19 9.77
N ARG A 134 -1.79 -18.42 10.23
CA ARG A 134 -2.79 -17.78 9.36
C ARG A 134 -2.12 -16.86 8.34
N LEU A 135 -1.23 -15.98 8.78
CA LEU A 135 -0.49 -15.10 7.88
C LEU A 135 0.41 -15.87 6.90
N ASP A 136 1.12 -16.90 7.36
CA ASP A 136 1.98 -17.75 6.51
C ASP A 136 1.16 -18.49 5.44
N GLN A 137 -0.01 -19.04 5.80
CA GLN A 137 -0.92 -19.68 4.86
C GLN A 137 -1.40 -18.71 3.76
N ALA A 138 -1.78 -17.50 4.15
CA ALA A 138 -2.19 -16.46 3.20
C ALA A 138 -1.03 -16.06 2.27
N LEU A 139 0.18 -15.87 2.82
CA LEU A 139 1.39 -15.55 2.05
C LEU A 139 1.77 -16.65 1.06
N ARG A 140 1.73 -17.93 1.47
CA ARG A 140 2.01 -19.07 0.57
C ARG A 140 1.00 -19.16 -0.56
N SER A 141 -0.27 -18.97 -0.25
CA SER A 141 -1.34 -18.96 -1.25
C SER A 141 -1.15 -17.81 -2.24
N ALA A 142 -0.84 -16.63 -1.73
CA ALA A 142 -0.57 -15.46 -2.55
C ALA A 142 0.68 -15.65 -3.42
N GLN A 143 1.75 -16.23 -2.87
CA GLN A 143 2.97 -16.57 -3.63
C GLN A 143 2.65 -17.53 -4.79
N LYS A 144 1.83 -18.56 -4.55
CA LYS A 144 1.38 -19.49 -5.60
C LYS A 144 0.61 -18.75 -6.70
N ALA A 145 -0.31 -17.86 -6.32
CA ALA A 145 -1.10 -17.05 -7.26
C ALA A 145 -0.21 -16.07 -8.06
N SER A 146 0.79 -15.46 -7.42
CA SER A 146 1.79 -14.59 -8.05
C SER A 146 2.69 -15.34 -9.03
N LEU A 147 3.13 -16.56 -8.69
CA LEU A 147 3.91 -17.40 -9.61
C LEU A 147 3.10 -17.75 -10.87
N ALA A 148 1.80 -18.03 -10.72
CA ALA A 148 0.91 -18.26 -11.85
C ALA A 148 0.72 -17.00 -12.73
N ALA A 149 0.67 -15.81 -12.12
CA ALA A 149 0.60 -14.54 -12.84
C ALA A 149 1.88 -14.25 -13.63
N ARG A 150 3.06 -14.49 -13.04
CA ARG A 150 4.35 -14.30 -13.71
C ARG A 150 4.51 -15.15 -14.97
N ARG A 151 3.96 -16.36 -15.00
CA ARG A 151 3.95 -17.22 -16.21
C ARG A 151 3.17 -16.59 -17.36
N LYS A 152 2.20 -15.72 -17.06
CA LYS A 152 1.46 -14.91 -18.02
C LYS A 152 2.07 -13.52 -18.24
N GLN A 153 3.26 -13.27 -17.71
CA GLN A 153 3.93 -11.95 -17.72
C GLN A 153 3.12 -10.84 -17.01
N TYR A 154 2.22 -11.20 -16.09
CA TYR A 154 1.48 -10.24 -15.29
C TYR A 154 2.25 -9.90 -14.02
N ALA A 155 2.25 -8.61 -13.67
CA ALA A 155 2.70 -8.19 -12.34
C ALA A 155 1.65 -8.57 -11.29
N SER A 156 2.02 -8.66 -10.01
CA SER A 156 1.07 -9.08 -8.96
C SER A 156 1.26 -8.34 -7.65
N ILE A 157 0.16 -7.89 -7.04
CA ILE A 157 0.13 -7.23 -5.74
C ILE A 157 -0.79 -8.02 -4.81
N VAL A 158 -0.34 -8.26 -3.57
CA VAL A 158 -1.15 -8.86 -2.50
C VAL A 158 -1.66 -7.76 -1.60
N LEU A 159 -2.96 -7.76 -1.31
CA LEU A 159 -3.63 -6.82 -0.42
C LEU A 159 -4.14 -7.55 0.83
N PHE A 160 -3.67 -7.13 2.01
CA PHE A 160 -4.15 -7.62 3.30
C PHE A 160 -5.10 -6.63 3.99
N PRO A 161 -6.04 -7.12 4.83
CA PRO A 161 -6.99 -6.28 5.55
C PRO A 161 -6.37 -5.26 6.49
N GLU A 162 -7.18 -4.30 6.92
CA GLU A 162 -6.83 -3.30 7.93
C GLU A 162 -6.38 -3.96 9.25
N LEU A 163 -5.35 -3.40 9.90
CA LEU A 163 -4.79 -3.87 11.19
C LEU A 163 -4.37 -5.35 11.26
N SER A 164 -4.31 -6.04 10.12
CA SER A 164 -4.13 -7.50 10.08
C SER A 164 -2.72 -7.95 10.45
N VAL A 165 -1.71 -7.16 10.10
CA VAL A 165 -0.30 -7.50 10.33
C VAL A 165 0.25 -6.83 11.59
N PRO A 166 0.81 -7.59 12.55
CA PRO A 166 1.53 -7.01 13.67
C PRO A 166 2.65 -6.07 13.26
N ARG A 167 2.70 -4.90 13.89
CA ARG A 167 3.79 -3.93 13.65
C ARG A 167 5.17 -4.53 13.91
N ARG A 168 5.26 -5.46 14.86
CA ARG A 168 6.49 -6.22 15.18
C ARG A 168 6.94 -7.17 14.06
N TRP A 169 6.03 -7.63 13.20
CA TRP A 169 6.35 -8.52 12.07
C TRP A 169 6.69 -7.76 10.79
N MET A 170 6.50 -6.45 10.74
CA MET A 170 6.68 -5.64 9.55
C MET A 170 8.04 -5.81 8.87
N ARG A 171 9.14 -5.84 9.65
CA ARG A 171 10.50 -6.06 9.12
C ARG A 171 10.64 -7.44 8.48
N ASN A 172 10.08 -8.47 9.11
CA ASN A 172 10.15 -9.85 8.62
C ASN A 172 9.26 -10.03 7.38
N LEU A 173 8.07 -9.41 7.38
CA LEU A 173 7.18 -9.40 6.22
C LEU A 173 7.84 -8.70 5.03
N ALA A 174 8.44 -7.52 5.23
CA ALA A 174 9.14 -6.82 4.16
C ALA A 174 10.33 -7.63 3.62
N ARG A 175 11.09 -8.30 4.50
CA ARG A 175 12.16 -9.21 4.06
C ARG A 175 11.62 -10.38 3.24
N HIS A 176 10.58 -11.05 3.73
CA HIS A 176 9.92 -12.15 3.02
C HIS A 176 9.41 -11.70 1.65
N ALA A 177 8.79 -10.52 1.58
CA ALA A 177 8.34 -9.90 0.34
C ALA A 177 9.48 -9.71 -0.66
N VAL A 178 10.62 -9.20 -0.21
CA VAL A 178 11.83 -9.02 -1.05
C VAL A 178 12.38 -10.37 -1.52
N GLU A 179 12.62 -11.31 -0.61
CA GLU A 179 13.18 -12.63 -0.90
C GLU A 179 12.31 -13.44 -1.87
N ARG A 180 10.99 -13.24 -1.84
CA ARG A 180 10.04 -13.91 -2.74
C ARG A 180 9.63 -13.07 -3.95
N ASN A 181 10.15 -11.85 -4.06
CA ASN A 181 9.76 -10.85 -5.06
C ASN A 181 8.23 -10.60 -5.11
N LEU A 182 7.60 -10.55 -3.93
CA LEU A 182 6.16 -10.38 -3.74
C LEU A 182 5.87 -8.91 -3.41
N SER A 183 5.09 -8.22 -4.24
CA SER A 183 4.60 -6.88 -3.86
C SER A 183 3.41 -7.01 -2.92
N ILE A 184 3.47 -6.32 -1.79
CA ILE A 184 2.50 -6.44 -0.70
C ILE A 184 2.02 -5.05 -0.29
N VAL A 185 0.72 -4.90 -0.13
CA VAL A 185 0.09 -3.81 0.61
C VAL A 185 -0.67 -4.43 1.77
N ALA A 186 -0.42 -3.98 2.99
CA ALA A 186 -1.02 -4.57 4.19
C ALA A 186 -1.41 -3.51 5.22
N GLY A 187 -2.62 -3.62 5.76
CA GLY A 187 -2.96 -2.93 7.00
C GLY A 187 -2.09 -3.43 8.15
N ILE A 188 -1.42 -2.50 8.83
CA ILE A 188 -0.54 -2.81 9.95
C ILE A 188 -1.16 -2.28 11.24
N GLU A 189 -0.97 -3.01 12.33
CA GLU A 189 -1.44 -2.60 13.66
C GLU A 189 -1.01 -1.18 14.05
N TYR A 190 -1.80 -0.55 14.93
CA TYR A 190 -1.57 0.81 15.41
C TYR A 190 -0.12 1.09 15.80
N LYS A 191 0.37 2.27 15.41
CA LYS A 191 1.57 2.84 16.00
C LYS A 191 1.14 3.60 17.26
N LYS A 192 1.57 3.11 18.44
CA LYS A 192 1.41 3.86 19.68
C LYS A 192 2.48 4.94 19.77
N THR A 193 2.04 6.17 20.01
CA THR A 193 2.91 7.34 20.25
C THR A 193 2.62 7.91 21.64
N SER A 194 3.35 8.95 22.05
CA SER A 194 3.05 9.67 23.30
C SER A 194 1.67 10.35 23.27
N ASN A 195 1.15 10.68 22.09
CA ASN A 195 -0.03 11.52 21.92
C ASN A 195 -1.28 10.71 21.53
N GLY A 196 -1.12 9.42 21.21
CA GLY A 196 -2.22 8.55 20.78
C GLY A 196 -1.80 7.51 19.75
N LEU A 197 -2.78 6.95 19.05
CA LEU A 197 -2.63 5.85 18.10
C LEU A 197 -2.71 6.33 16.66
N VAL A 198 -1.85 5.79 15.79
CA VAL A 198 -1.88 6.05 14.35
C VAL A 198 -2.13 4.74 13.60
N ASN A 199 -3.14 4.72 12.73
CA ASN A 199 -3.46 3.58 11.87
C ASN A 199 -2.81 3.74 10.49
N GLN A 200 -2.17 2.69 9.99
CA GLN A 200 -1.36 2.76 8.78
C GLN A 200 -1.51 1.50 7.93
N ALA A 201 -1.25 1.66 6.64
CA ALA A 201 -1.00 0.57 5.71
C ALA A 201 0.44 0.66 5.20
N MET A 202 1.10 -0.48 5.06
CA MET A 202 2.45 -0.57 4.49
C MET A 202 2.39 -1.12 3.07
N GLY A 203 3.09 -0.46 2.15
CA GLY A 203 3.44 -1.00 0.84
C GLY A 203 4.89 -1.46 0.82
N VAL A 204 5.14 -2.65 0.30
CA VAL A 204 6.47 -3.18 0.00
C VAL A 204 6.49 -3.55 -1.48
N PHE A 205 7.38 -2.89 -2.23
CA PHE A 205 7.53 -3.08 -3.66
C PHE A 205 8.96 -3.53 -3.96
N PRO A 206 9.19 -4.85 -4.09
CA PRO A 206 10.49 -5.40 -4.44
C PRO A 206 10.95 -4.98 -5.84
N ASP A 207 12.25 -4.82 -5.97
CA ASP A 207 13.01 -4.58 -7.19
C ASP A 207 14.05 -5.71 -7.32
N PRO A 208 14.48 -6.08 -8.54
CA PRO A 208 15.76 -6.72 -8.78
C PRO A 208 16.87 -6.42 -7.77
N TRP A 209 17.71 -7.43 -7.51
CA TRP A 209 18.85 -7.37 -6.59
C TRP A 209 18.49 -7.07 -5.12
N GLU A 210 17.35 -7.59 -4.65
CA GLU A 210 16.89 -7.48 -3.26
C GLU A 210 16.67 -6.05 -2.75
N ASN A 211 16.51 -5.10 -3.66
CA ASN A 211 16.08 -3.75 -3.31
C ASN A 211 14.56 -3.73 -3.12
N ALA A 212 14.07 -2.81 -2.30
CA ALA A 212 12.64 -2.51 -2.23
C ALA A 212 12.41 -1.09 -1.76
N ALA A 213 11.32 -0.50 -2.23
CA ALA A 213 10.73 0.63 -1.55
C ALA A 213 9.72 0.14 -0.51
N ILE A 214 9.80 0.70 0.68
CA ILE A 214 8.79 0.54 1.72
C ILE A 214 8.15 1.89 1.95
N VAL A 215 6.83 1.97 1.76
CA VAL A 215 6.03 3.19 1.93
C VAL A 215 4.93 2.94 2.95
N LEU A 216 4.45 4.02 3.57
CA LEU A 216 3.35 3.99 4.52
C LEU A 216 2.27 4.97 4.07
N TRP A 217 1.02 4.51 4.11
CA TRP A 217 -0.15 5.38 4.11
C TRP A 217 -0.69 5.45 5.52
N THR A 218 -1.09 6.64 5.96
CA THR A 218 -1.70 6.87 7.26
C THR A 218 -3.19 7.18 7.07
N LYS A 219 -4.02 6.59 7.92
CA LYS A 219 -5.46 6.85 7.95
C LYS A 219 -5.70 8.23 8.56
N ARG A 220 -6.48 9.08 7.90
CA ARG A 220 -6.76 10.44 8.38
C ARG A 220 -7.70 10.47 9.57
N HIS A 221 -8.85 9.82 9.45
CA HIS A 221 -9.87 9.84 10.48
C HIS A 221 -10.25 8.41 10.90
N PRO A 222 -10.50 8.18 12.19
CA PRO A 222 -11.02 6.89 12.62
C PRO A 222 -12.46 6.71 12.14
N ALA A 223 -12.89 5.47 11.98
CA ALA A 223 -14.33 5.21 11.86
C ALA A 223 -15.01 5.55 13.20
N HIS A 224 -16.29 5.94 13.19
CA HIS A 224 -17.02 6.23 14.43
C HIS A 224 -17.03 5.05 15.42
N GLU A 225 -17.18 3.82 14.90
CA GLU A 225 -17.13 2.59 15.70
C GLU A 225 -15.71 2.31 16.22
N GLU A 226 -14.68 2.58 15.41
CA GLU A 226 -13.27 2.46 15.82
C GLU A 226 -12.97 3.45 16.95
N GLU A 227 -13.38 4.71 16.80
CA GLU A 227 -13.16 5.74 17.80
C GLU A 227 -13.87 5.42 19.11
N LYS A 228 -15.11 4.92 19.03
CA LYS A 228 -15.85 4.42 20.19
C LYS A 228 -15.13 3.25 20.85
N ALA A 229 -14.73 2.25 20.07
CA ALA A 229 -14.02 1.07 20.58
C ALA A 229 -12.71 1.44 21.29
N LEU A 230 -11.97 2.44 20.78
CA LEU A 230 -10.74 2.93 21.42
C LEU A 230 -11.01 3.67 22.74
N ARG A 231 -12.10 4.42 22.85
CA ARG A 231 -12.52 5.07 24.10
C ARG A 231 -12.98 4.06 25.15
N ASP A 232 -13.65 3.00 24.73
CA ASP A 232 -14.23 1.97 25.60
C ASP A 232 -13.20 0.93 26.11
N LEU A 233 -11.92 1.04 25.70
CA LEU A 233 -10.85 0.19 26.22
C LEU A 233 -10.63 0.42 27.74
N PRO A 234 -10.16 -0.60 28.49
CA PRO A 234 -9.86 -0.44 29.92
C PRO A 234 -8.90 0.71 30.23
N VAL A 235 -7.97 0.98 29.31
CA VAL A 235 -7.20 2.21 29.26
C VAL A 235 -7.57 2.93 27.96
N PRO A 236 -8.41 3.98 28.03
CA PRO A 236 -8.86 4.70 26.85
C PRO A 236 -7.69 5.14 25.98
N GLN A 237 -7.82 4.94 24.68
CA GLN A 237 -6.85 5.41 23.70
C GLN A 237 -7.50 6.49 22.83
N HIS A 238 -6.69 7.45 22.39
CA HIS A 238 -7.11 8.47 21.43
C HIS A 238 -6.50 8.16 20.06
N PHE A 239 -7.30 8.28 19.01
CA PHE A 239 -6.82 8.21 17.64
C PHE A 239 -6.21 9.55 17.25
N LEU A 240 -4.97 9.52 16.77
CA LEU A 240 -4.35 10.70 16.20
C LEU A 240 -4.75 10.83 14.75
N SER A 241 -5.68 11.75 14.49
CA SER A 241 -5.94 12.18 13.13
C SER A 241 -4.70 12.91 12.59
N ASP A 242 -4.25 12.51 11.41
CA ASP A 242 -3.14 13.17 10.74
C ASP A 242 -3.57 14.58 10.29
N ASP A 243 -2.64 15.54 10.30
CA ASP A 243 -2.89 16.96 9.99
C ASP A 243 -3.64 17.11 8.64
N GLU A 244 -4.62 18.00 8.56
CA GLU A 244 -5.39 18.26 7.32
C GLU A 244 -4.51 18.65 6.13
N GLN A 245 -3.27 19.10 6.40
CA GLN A 245 -2.26 19.43 5.38
C GLN A 245 -1.61 18.20 4.72
N MET A 246 -1.87 16.98 5.23
CA MET A 246 -1.35 15.73 4.69
C MET A 246 -1.88 15.44 3.29
N ARG A 247 -1.02 15.45 2.28
CA ARG A 247 -1.38 15.07 0.90
C ARG A 247 -1.40 13.55 0.76
N ARG A 248 -2.37 13.02 0.00
CA ARG A 248 -2.44 11.59 -0.27
C ARG A 248 -1.23 11.15 -1.09
N LEU A 249 -0.63 10.04 -0.67
CA LEU A 249 0.51 9.43 -1.36
C LEU A 249 0.01 8.58 -2.53
N ILE A 250 0.40 8.96 -3.74
CA ILE A 250 0.25 8.18 -4.96
C ILE A 250 1.60 7.54 -5.27
N VAL A 251 1.60 6.22 -5.45
CA VAL A 251 2.80 5.46 -5.80
C VAL A 251 2.70 5.03 -7.26
N GLU A 252 3.63 5.49 -8.08
CA GLU A 252 3.87 4.98 -9.42
C GLU A 252 4.99 3.94 -9.35
N SER A 253 4.61 2.67 -9.56
CA SER A 253 5.49 1.51 -9.48
C SER A 253 5.58 0.78 -10.82
N ALA A 254 6.40 -0.28 -10.88
CA ALA A 254 6.40 -1.25 -11.98
C ALA A 254 5.06 -1.95 -12.25
N HIS A 255 4.04 -1.74 -11.41
CA HIS A 255 2.70 -2.29 -11.62
C HIS A 255 1.83 -1.26 -12.32
N CYS A 256 1.61 -0.13 -11.65
CA CYS A 256 0.75 0.96 -12.09
C CYS A 256 0.88 2.16 -11.12
N ARG A 257 0.12 3.22 -11.40
CA ARG A 257 -0.20 4.27 -10.42
C ARG A 257 -1.25 3.74 -9.44
N MET A 258 -0.95 3.83 -8.15
CA MET A 258 -1.84 3.34 -7.09
C MET A 258 -1.85 4.24 -5.87
N SER A 259 -2.91 4.14 -5.08
CA SER A 259 -3.01 4.74 -3.75
C SER A 259 -3.75 3.82 -2.80
N VAL A 260 -3.65 4.11 -1.50
CA VAL A 260 -4.34 3.37 -0.44
C VAL A 260 -5.25 4.32 0.34
N LEU A 261 -6.49 3.89 0.52
CA LEU A 261 -7.44 4.46 1.47
C LEU A 261 -7.81 3.37 2.48
N ILE A 262 -7.69 3.66 3.76
CA ILE A 262 -7.86 2.67 4.82
C ILE A 262 -9.31 2.71 5.30
N CYS A 263 -10.07 1.66 4.96
CA CYS A 263 -11.43 1.41 5.43
C CYS A 263 -12.35 2.64 5.31
N SER A 264 -12.67 3.32 6.42
CA SER A 264 -13.58 4.46 6.46
C SER A 264 -13.15 5.65 5.60
N GLU A 265 -11.88 5.75 5.20
CA GLU A 265 -11.43 6.79 4.26
C GLU A 265 -12.15 6.71 2.91
N LEU A 266 -12.76 5.57 2.56
CA LEU A 266 -13.56 5.44 1.35
C LEU A 266 -14.83 6.31 1.40
N PHE A 267 -15.32 6.69 2.59
CA PHE A 267 -16.47 7.61 2.76
C PHE A 267 -16.08 9.08 2.68
N GLU A 268 -14.78 9.40 2.71
CA GLU A 268 -14.30 10.76 2.82
C GLU A 268 -14.10 11.39 1.44
N ALA A 269 -14.75 12.53 1.18
CA ALA A 269 -14.66 13.21 -0.10
C ALA A 269 -13.23 13.73 -0.41
N ALA A 270 -12.50 14.21 0.60
CA ALA A 270 -11.18 14.80 0.40
C ALA A 270 -10.14 13.77 -0.09
N PRO A 271 -9.90 12.62 0.58
CA PRO A 271 -8.99 11.59 0.08
C PRO A 271 -9.38 11.06 -1.31
N LEU A 272 -10.68 10.89 -1.59
CA LEU A 272 -11.18 10.47 -2.90
C LEU A 272 -10.84 11.49 -3.99
N SER A 273 -11.05 12.78 -3.71
CA SER A 273 -10.73 13.87 -4.64
C SER A 273 -9.24 13.92 -4.97
N GLU A 274 -8.36 13.69 -3.99
CA GLU A 274 -6.91 13.74 -4.18
C GLU A 274 -6.35 12.61 -5.07
N VAL A 275 -7.02 11.46 -5.11
CA VAL A 275 -6.63 10.33 -5.96
C VAL A 275 -7.43 10.24 -7.25
N SER A 276 -8.51 11.03 -7.37
CA SER A 276 -9.41 10.99 -8.51
C SER A 276 -8.65 11.22 -9.81
N GLY A 277 -8.73 10.24 -10.69
CA GLY A 277 -8.08 10.28 -11.99
C GLY A 277 -6.57 10.28 -12.02
N HIS A 278 -5.93 9.96 -10.89
CA HIS A 278 -4.48 9.88 -10.80
C HIS A 278 -3.97 8.46 -10.54
N VAL A 279 -4.88 7.49 -10.41
CA VAL A 279 -4.55 6.10 -10.07
C VAL A 279 -5.31 5.11 -10.94
N GLU A 280 -4.64 4.05 -11.38
CA GLU A 280 -5.32 2.91 -11.99
C GLU A 280 -5.88 1.97 -10.92
N LEU A 281 -5.18 1.83 -9.80
CA LEU A 281 -5.57 0.96 -8.67
C LEU A 281 -5.78 1.78 -7.40
N LEU A 282 -6.96 1.66 -6.82
CA LEU A 282 -7.25 2.11 -5.46
C LEU A 282 -7.36 0.89 -4.54
N LEU A 283 -6.42 0.74 -3.63
CA LEU A 283 -6.35 -0.40 -2.71
C LEU A 283 -6.95 -0.02 -1.36
N VAL A 284 -7.83 -0.85 -0.83
CA VAL A 284 -8.61 -0.56 0.38
C VAL A 284 -8.48 -1.72 1.38
N PRO A 285 -7.46 -1.70 2.26
CA PRO A 285 -7.43 -2.51 3.47
C PRO A 285 -8.63 -2.13 4.34
N CYS A 286 -9.44 -3.11 4.72
CA CYS A 286 -10.71 -2.86 5.37
C CYS A 286 -10.94 -3.80 6.55
N TRP A 287 -11.59 -3.30 7.59
CA TRP A 287 -12.26 -4.07 8.63
C TRP A 287 -13.61 -3.43 8.87
N ASN A 288 -14.58 -3.75 8.00
CA ASN A 288 -15.91 -3.16 8.04
C ASN A 288 -16.99 -4.24 8.05
N ARG A 289 -17.97 -4.09 8.94
CA ARG A 289 -19.13 -5.00 9.04
C ARG A 289 -20.29 -4.58 8.15
N ASP A 290 -20.41 -3.30 7.82
CA ASP A 290 -21.44 -2.76 6.93
C ASP A 290 -21.10 -2.98 5.45
N THR A 291 -21.13 -4.25 5.04
CA THR A 291 -20.79 -4.68 3.69
C THR A 291 -21.73 -4.10 2.60
N PRO A 292 -23.05 -3.94 2.80
CA PRO A 292 -23.92 -3.35 1.77
C PRO A 292 -23.60 -1.89 1.45
N SER A 293 -23.36 -1.04 2.45
CA SER A 293 -23.00 0.37 2.17
C SER A 293 -21.66 0.47 1.45
N PHE A 294 -20.70 -0.37 1.85
CA PHE A 294 -19.38 -0.43 1.22
C PHE A 294 -19.43 -0.91 -0.24
N ASP A 295 -20.37 -1.81 -0.57
CA ASP A 295 -20.65 -2.26 -1.93
C ASP A 295 -21.00 -1.08 -2.85
N HIS A 296 -22.03 -0.32 -2.48
CA HIS A 296 -22.48 0.84 -3.22
C HIS A 296 -21.36 1.88 -3.38
N LEU A 297 -20.62 2.12 -2.30
CA LEU A 297 -19.52 3.06 -2.29
C LEU A 297 -18.34 2.62 -3.16
N ALA A 298 -18.01 1.32 -3.17
CA ALA A 298 -16.96 0.78 -4.04
C ALA A 298 -17.32 0.93 -5.51
N HIS A 299 -18.57 0.67 -5.90
CA HIS A 299 -19.07 0.91 -7.26
C HIS A 299 -19.08 2.38 -7.66
N ALA A 300 -19.57 3.26 -6.77
CA ALA A 300 -19.56 4.70 -7.01
C ALA A 300 -18.13 5.22 -7.13
N THR A 301 -17.23 4.79 -6.26
CA THR A 301 -15.81 5.17 -6.27
C THR A 301 -15.13 4.73 -7.55
N ALA A 302 -15.30 3.46 -7.91
CA ALA A 302 -14.68 2.88 -9.10
C ALA A 302 -15.14 3.60 -10.35
N SER A 303 -16.45 3.84 -10.52
CA SER A 303 -17.01 4.32 -11.78
C SER A 303 -17.16 5.84 -11.90
N LEU A 304 -17.41 6.55 -10.80
CA LEU A 304 -17.94 7.92 -10.82
C LEU A 304 -17.09 8.93 -10.04
N LEU A 305 -16.38 8.51 -8.98
CA LEU A 305 -15.62 9.44 -8.13
C LEU A 305 -14.14 9.42 -8.46
N VAL A 306 -13.52 8.24 -8.50
CA VAL A 306 -12.06 8.09 -8.69
C VAL A 306 -11.71 7.58 -10.08
N HIS A 307 -12.62 6.83 -10.72
CA HIS A 307 -12.40 6.22 -12.04
C HIS A 307 -11.19 5.26 -12.06
N ALA A 308 -11.18 4.31 -11.13
CA ALA A 308 -10.10 3.35 -10.91
C ALA A 308 -10.63 1.95 -10.61
N PHE A 309 -9.78 0.92 -10.72
CA PHE A 309 -10.12 -0.37 -10.13
C PHE A 309 -10.03 -0.26 -8.60
N VAL A 310 -11.15 -0.45 -7.91
CA VAL A 310 -11.24 -0.40 -6.45
C VAL A 310 -11.14 -1.82 -5.91
N CYS A 311 -10.09 -2.08 -5.13
CA CYS A 311 -9.76 -3.39 -4.60
C CYS A 311 -9.90 -3.37 -3.09
N VAL A 312 -10.95 -4.00 -2.55
CA VAL A 312 -11.24 -4.07 -1.12
C VAL A 312 -10.82 -5.43 -0.58
N ALA A 313 -9.89 -5.43 0.38
CA ALA A 313 -9.57 -6.61 1.17
C ALA A 313 -10.11 -6.38 2.59
N ASN A 314 -11.21 -7.06 2.90
CA ASN A 314 -11.89 -6.94 4.18
C ASN A 314 -11.47 -8.08 5.12
N ASN A 315 -11.59 -7.85 6.42
CA ASN A 315 -11.38 -8.88 7.43
C ASN A 315 -12.35 -10.06 7.18
N ALA A 316 -11.85 -11.29 7.35
CA ALA A 316 -12.64 -12.51 7.17
C ALA A 316 -13.92 -12.57 8.00
N GLU A 317 -13.99 -11.88 9.16
CA GLU A 317 -15.20 -11.82 9.99
C GLU A 317 -16.44 -11.40 9.18
N ALA A 318 -16.35 -10.24 8.52
CA ALA A 318 -17.39 -9.77 7.60
C ALA A 318 -17.23 -10.35 6.19
N SER A 319 -15.99 -10.71 5.83
CA SER A 319 -15.56 -11.11 4.49
C SER A 319 -15.98 -10.07 3.44
N ASP A 320 -16.45 -10.51 2.27
CA ASP A 320 -16.92 -9.62 1.20
C ASP A 320 -15.78 -8.79 0.57
N SER A 321 -14.60 -9.41 0.48
CA SER A 321 -13.47 -8.86 -0.27
C SER A 321 -13.80 -8.86 -1.77
N ARG A 322 -13.52 -7.75 -2.47
CA ARG A 322 -14.00 -7.54 -3.84
C ARG A 322 -13.12 -6.62 -4.68
N ILE A 323 -13.21 -6.77 -5.99
CA ILE A 323 -12.64 -5.85 -6.98
C ILE A 323 -13.77 -5.32 -7.84
N VAL A 324 -13.85 -3.99 -7.93
CA VAL A 324 -14.84 -3.28 -8.72
C VAL A 324 -14.13 -2.44 -9.78
N ALA A 325 -14.63 -2.45 -11.01
CA ALA A 325 -14.01 -1.81 -12.16
C ALA A 325 -14.81 -0.61 -12.70
N PRO A 326 -14.14 0.40 -13.30
CA PRO A 326 -14.77 1.54 -13.99
C PRO A 326 -15.37 1.17 -15.37
N ILE A 327 -15.90 -0.04 -15.52
CA ILE A 327 -16.34 -0.57 -16.83
C ILE A 327 -17.81 -0.26 -17.06
N LYS A 328 -18.15 0.34 -18.20
CA LYS A 328 -19.52 0.50 -18.67
C LYS A 328 -20.00 -0.79 -19.30
N GLU A 329 -19.27 -1.33 -20.28
CA GLU A 329 -19.55 -2.61 -20.94
C GLU A 329 -18.27 -3.47 -21.12
N PRO A 330 -18.36 -4.79 -20.94
CA PRO A 330 -19.55 -5.55 -20.57
C PRO A 330 -19.90 -5.39 -19.08
N ARG A 331 -21.18 -5.19 -18.75
CA ARG A 331 -21.65 -4.97 -17.36
C ARG A 331 -21.12 -5.99 -16.34
N ARG A 332 -20.95 -7.26 -16.74
CA ARG A 332 -20.44 -8.34 -15.89
C ARG A 332 -19.02 -8.07 -15.35
N GLU A 333 -18.23 -7.26 -16.04
CA GLU A 333 -16.85 -6.94 -15.63
C GLU A 333 -16.80 -5.74 -14.65
N ARG A 334 -17.96 -5.19 -14.25
CA ARG A 334 -18.04 -4.18 -13.18
C ARG A 334 -17.71 -4.78 -11.83
N GLU A 335 -18.33 -5.90 -11.48
CA GLU A 335 -17.94 -6.71 -10.32
C GLU A 335 -16.91 -7.72 -10.83
N TRP A 336 -15.65 -7.32 -10.78
CA TRP A 336 -14.55 -8.09 -11.38
C TRP A 336 -14.29 -9.38 -10.60
N CYS A 337 -14.41 -9.32 -9.28
CA CYS A 337 -14.13 -10.41 -8.37
C CYS A 337 -14.81 -10.15 -7.04
N ARG A 338 -15.35 -11.19 -6.39
CA ARG A 338 -15.95 -11.11 -5.06
C ARG A 338 -15.76 -12.42 -4.30
N LEU A 339 -15.41 -12.32 -3.02
CA LEU A 339 -15.24 -13.44 -2.10
C LEU A 339 -16.07 -13.17 -0.84
N ILE A 340 -17.07 -14.02 -0.61
CA ILE A 340 -17.84 -14.05 0.63
C ILE A 340 -17.64 -15.42 1.26
N HIS A 341 -16.74 -15.48 2.23
CA HIS A 341 -16.47 -16.68 2.99
C HIS A 341 -16.02 -16.29 4.40
N ARG A 342 -16.97 -16.27 5.33
CA ARG A 342 -16.75 -15.71 6.67
C ARG A 342 -15.84 -16.61 7.51
N GLU A 343 -15.02 -15.99 8.35
CA GLU A 343 -14.09 -16.65 9.30
C GLU A 343 -12.99 -17.49 8.66
N GLU A 344 -12.88 -17.48 7.34
CA GLU A 344 -12.03 -18.42 6.61
C GLU A 344 -10.85 -17.72 5.93
N ASN A 345 -9.66 -18.27 6.15
CA ASN A 345 -8.43 -17.73 5.61
C ASN A 345 -8.22 -18.14 4.16
N GLN A 346 -8.72 -17.32 3.24
CA GLN A 346 -8.66 -17.57 1.80
C GLN A 346 -8.16 -16.35 1.03
N ILE A 347 -7.80 -16.59 -0.23
CA ILE A 347 -7.44 -15.53 -1.17
C ILE A 347 -8.33 -15.61 -2.40
N VAL A 348 -8.56 -14.47 -3.02
CA VAL A 348 -9.17 -14.37 -4.35
C VAL A 348 -8.38 -13.35 -5.18
N TRP A 349 -8.42 -13.41 -6.50
CA TRP A 349 -7.65 -12.48 -7.33
C TRP A 349 -8.34 -12.13 -8.65
N GLY A 350 -7.98 -10.96 -9.19
CA GLY A 350 -8.38 -10.51 -10.52
C GLY A 350 -7.19 -10.02 -11.35
N ASP A 351 -7.16 -10.39 -12.64
CA ASP A 351 -6.14 -9.95 -13.61
C ASP A 351 -6.58 -8.67 -14.33
N LEU A 352 -6.26 -7.51 -13.76
CA LEU A 352 -6.83 -6.21 -14.14
C LEU A 352 -6.06 -5.56 -15.31
N PRO A 353 -6.75 -5.12 -16.39
CA PRO A 353 -6.12 -4.47 -17.53
C PRO A 353 -5.75 -3.00 -17.25
N VAL A 354 -4.77 -2.77 -16.39
CA VAL A 354 -4.38 -1.43 -15.95
C VAL A 354 -3.85 -0.55 -17.08
N ALA A 355 -3.23 -1.12 -18.12
CA ALA A 355 -2.76 -0.35 -19.28
C ALA A 355 -3.91 0.18 -20.14
N GLU A 356 -5.03 -0.56 -20.23
CA GLU A 356 -6.24 -0.08 -20.91
C GLU A 356 -6.80 1.15 -20.17
N LEU A 357 -6.94 1.06 -18.84
CA LEU A 357 -7.45 2.17 -18.04
C LEU A 357 -6.52 3.39 -18.08
N ARG A 358 -5.20 3.18 -18.07
CA ARG A 358 -4.23 4.27 -18.20
C ARG A 358 -4.41 5.04 -19.51
N ARG A 359 -4.57 4.34 -20.63
CA ARG A 359 -4.84 4.98 -21.93
C ARG A 359 -6.11 5.82 -21.92
N VAL A 360 -7.16 5.34 -21.23
CA VAL A 360 -8.40 6.12 -21.04
C VAL A 360 -8.11 7.41 -20.25
N HIS A 361 -7.30 7.35 -19.20
CA HIS A 361 -6.89 8.52 -18.42
C HIS A 361 -5.98 9.49 -19.20
N GLU A 362 -5.25 9.00 -20.20
CA GLU A 362 -4.43 9.78 -21.13
C GLU A 362 -5.24 10.33 -22.32
N GLY A 363 -6.53 9.93 -22.45
CA GLY A 363 -7.42 10.38 -23.51
C GLY A 363 -7.16 9.70 -24.86
N ILE A 364 -6.53 8.54 -24.84
CA ILE A 364 -6.28 7.70 -26.02
C ILE A 364 -7.52 6.81 -26.23
N GLU A 365 -8.20 6.97 -27.36
CA GLU A 365 -9.43 6.25 -27.68
C GLU A 365 -9.19 4.72 -27.77
N PRO A 366 -10.13 3.89 -27.29
CA PRO A 366 -10.02 2.43 -27.39
C PRO A 366 -9.92 1.92 -28.83
N VAL A 367 -10.34 2.71 -29.82
CA VAL A 367 -10.28 2.35 -31.24
C VAL A 367 -8.84 2.19 -31.74
N ASP A 368 -7.90 2.94 -31.16
CA ASP A 368 -6.47 2.91 -31.51
C ASP A 368 -5.71 1.77 -30.81
N SER A 369 -6.41 0.93 -30.05
CA SER A 369 -5.79 -0.15 -29.27
C SER A 369 -5.40 -1.39 -30.06
N GLY A 370 -5.79 -1.49 -31.33
CA GLY A 370 -5.54 -2.67 -32.18
C GLY A 370 -6.31 -3.94 -31.77
N LEU A 371 -7.15 -3.88 -30.72
CA LEU A 371 -7.92 -5.02 -30.25
C LEU A 371 -9.18 -5.25 -31.11
N PRO A 372 -9.59 -6.51 -31.37
CA PRO A 372 -10.85 -6.83 -32.02
C PRO A 372 -12.04 -6.21 -31.27
N PRO A 373 -13.08 -5.71 -31.96
CA PRO A 373 -14.23 -5.03 -31.34
C PRO A 373 -14.88 -5.82 -30.20
N GLU A 374 -14.86 -7.14 -30.30
CA GLU A 374 -15.52 -8.12 -29.43
C GLU A 374 -14.85 -8.26 -28.06
N VAL A 375 -13.59 -7.80 -27.95
CA VAL A 375 -12.78 -7.84 -26.73
C VAL A 375 -12.65 -6.44 -26.11
N ARG A 376 -13.18 -5.39 -26.78
CA ARG A 376 -13.08 -4.01 -26.30
C ARG A 376 -13.98 -3.78 -25.09
N ARG A 377 -13.39 -3.26 -24.02
CA ARG A 377 -14.13 -2.74 -22.87
C ARG A 377 -14.51 -1.30 -23.15
N GLU A 378 -15.77 -0.97 -22.92
CA GLU A 378 -16.19 0.43 -22.82
C GLU A 378 -16.05 0.84 -21.36
N TYR A 379 -15.21 1.83 -21.09
CA TYR A 379 -15.08 2.42 -19.75
C TYR A 379 -16.17 3.46 -19.51
N ARG A 380 -16.47 3.72 -18.24
CA ARG A 380 -17.32 4.85 -17.87
C ARG A 380 -16.64 6.16 -18.32
N PRO A 381 -17.42 7.22 -18.62
CA PRO A 381 -16.81 8.51 -18.89
C PRO A 381 -16.05 9.00 -17.65
N LEU A 382 -14.98 9.76 -17.87
CA LEU A 382 -14.26 10.40 -16.77
C LEU A 382 -15.22 11.34 -16.01
N PRO A 383 -15.09 11.43 -14.67
CA PRO A 383 -15.82 12.40 -13.86
C PRO A 383 -15.82 13.81 -14.48
N PRO A 384 -16.95 14.55 -14.46
CA PRO A 384 -17.02 15.90 -14.98
C PRO A 384 -15.96 16.82 -14.36
N GLY A 385 -15.31 17.63 -15.20
CA GLY A 385 -14.24 18.55 -14.76
C GLY A 385 -12.83 17.97 -14.84
N TRP A 386 -12.68 16.65 -15.04
CA TRP A 386 -11.38 16.05 -15.25
C TRP A 386 -10.95 16.11 -16.72
N LYS A 387 -9.74 16.61 -16.94
CA LYS A 387 -9.05 16.59 -18.24
C LYS A 387 -8.05 15.44 -18.27
N PRO A 388 -8.02 14.63 -19.34
CA PRO A 388 -7.00 13.60 -19.51
C PRO A 388 -5.60 14.17 -19.31
N SER A 389 -4.72 13.41 -18.65
CA SER A 389 -3.32 13.79 -18.51
C SER A 389 -2.64 13.68 -19.87
N ARG A 390 -2.49 14.81 -20.58
CA ARG A 390 -1.71 14.90 -21.82
C ARG A 390 -0.22 14.87 -21.54
#